data_AF-A0AAX1WRK2-F1
#
_entry.id   AF-A0AAX1WRK2-F1
#
_cell.length_a   1.000
_cell.length_b   1.000
_cell.length_c   1.000
_cell.angle_alpha   90.00
_cell.angle_beta   90.00
_cell.angle_gamma   90.00
#
_symmetry.space_group_name_H-M   'P 1'
#
loop_
_entity.id
_entity.type
_entity.pdbx_description
1 polymer ?
#
loop_
_entity_poly.entity_id
_entity_poly.type
_entity_poly.pdbx_seq_one_letter_code
_entity_poly.pdbx_strand_id
1 'polypeptide(L)'
;MATPTTLASTSEASAWEVWEEEAAETLLDEMRKHRMSYKALSKALERLGIYESAAQLNRKVNRKKFSAAFLLACLEALEPEEEPNARPLGLPTDKQGSN
;
A
#
# COMPACT_ATOMS: atom_id res chain seq x y z
N MET A 1 7.63 -49.47 -25.29
CA MET A 1 6.38 -48.66 -25.40
C MET A 1 6.72 -47.29 -24.85
N ALA A 2 6.58 -46.25 -25.67
CA ALA A 2 7.07 -44.90 -25.37
C ALA A 2 6.28 -44.26 -24.23
N THR A 3 6.99 -43.69 -23.26
CA THR A 3 6.44 -42.79 -22.23
C THR A 3 5.91 -41.52 -22.91
N PRO A 4 4.72 -41.01 -22.58
CA PRO A 4 4.29 -39.73 -23.09
C PRO A 4 5.14 -38.61 -22.46
N THR A 5 5.88 -37.99 -23.37
CA THR A 5 6.59 -36.72 -23.37
C THR A 5 6.02 -35.66 -22.42
N THR A 6 6.89 -35.18 -21.52
CA THR A 6 6.83 -33.85 -20.88
C THR A 6 6.66 -32.76 -21.92
N LEU A 7 5.48 -32.15 -22.00
CA LEU A 7 5.21 -31.01 -22.88
C LEU A 7 4.46 -29.93 -22.11
N ALA A 8 4.92 -28.69 -22.31
CA ALA A 8 4.41 -27.41 -21.81
C ALA A 8 4.91 -26.95 -20.43
N SER A 9 6.22 -26.69 -20.32
CA SER A 9 6.75 -25.66 -19.40
C SER A 9 6.64 -24.27 -20.05
N THR A 10 5.41 -23.79 -20.26
CA THR A 10 5.20 -22.35 -20.48
C THR A 10 5.23 -21.73 -19.10
N SER A 11 6.36 -21.12 -18.74
CA SER A 11 6.69 -20.76 -17.36
C SER A 11 5.65 -19.81 -16.76
N GLU A 12 5.02 -20.22 -15.64
CA GLU A 12 4.17 -19.38 -14.79
C GLU A 12 4.84 -18.04 -14.41
N ALA A 13 6.18 -18.00 -14.45
CA ALA A 13 7.00 -16.80 -14.24
C ALA A 13 6.54 -15.58 -15.06
N SER A 14 6.12 -15.76 -16.32
CA SER A 14 5.68 -14.64 -17.18
C SER A 14 4.28 -14.12 -16.80
N ALA A 15 3.40 -14.96 -16.25
CA ALA A 15 2.06 -14.54 -15.84
C ALA A 15 2.10 -13.65 -14.58
N TRP A 16 3.06 -13.90 -13.68
CA TRP A 16 3.26 -13.11 -12.47
C TRP A 16 3.97 -11.78 -12.71
N GLU A 17 4.78 -11.65 -13.77
CA GLU A 17 5.49 -10.41 -14.11
C GLU A 17 4.54 -9.22 -14.30
N VAL A 18 3.38 -9.44 -14.93
CA VAL A 18 2.35 -8.41 -15.12
C VAL A 18 1.80 -7.92 -13.78
N TRP A 19 1.55 -8.84 -12.84
CA TRP A 19 1.07 -8.47 -11.50
C TRP A 19 2.15 -7.82 -10.64
N GLU A 20 3.40 -8.25 -10.78
CA GLU A 20 4.56 -7.63 -10.13
C GLU A 20 4.75 -6.18 -10.61
N GLU A 21 4.55 -5.93 -11.91
CA GLU A 21 4.55 -4.59 -12.50
C GLU A 21 3.38 -3.74 -12.02
N GLU A 22 2.15 -4.25 -12.12
CA GLU A 22 0.93 -3.57 -11.67
C GLU A 22 1.02 -3.16 -10.19
N ALA A 23 1.55 -4.05 -9.33
CA ALA A 23 1.73 -3.75 -7.91
C ALA A 23 2.73 -2.60 -7.68
N ALA A 24 3.83 -2.57 -8.43
CA ALA A 24 4.82 -1.52 -8.33
C ALA A 24 4.28 -0.18 -8.87
N GLU A 25 3.56 -0.20 -9.98
CA GLU A 25 2.91 0.97 -10.57
C GLU A 25 1.84 1.55 -9.64
N THR A 26 1.00 0.70 -9.06
CA THR A 26 -0.02 1.09 -8.08
C THR A 26 0.60 1.85 -6.91
N LEU A 27 1.67 1.32 -6.31
CA LEU A 27 2.37 1.99 -5.22
C LEU A 27 2.94 3.36 -5.66
N LEU A 28 3.55 3.41 -6.84
CA LEU A 28 4.10 4.65 -7.37
C LEU A 28 3.02 5.70 -7.67
N ASP A 29 1.85 5.27 -8.16
CA ASP A 29 0.71 6.15 -8.40
C ASP A 29 0.15 6.73 -7.11
N GLU A 30 -0.01 5.92 -6.07
CA GLU A 30 -0.43 6.43 -4.76
C GLU A 30 0.60 7.41 -4.19
N MET A 31 1.90 7.09 -4.29
CA MET A 31 2.94 8.05 -3.92
C MET A 31 2.85 9.36 -4.71
N ARG A 32 2.53 9.30 -6.01
CA ARG A 32 2.31 10.50 -6.86
C ARG A 32 1.08 11.29 -6.42
N LYS A 33 -0.05 10.63 -6.17
CA LYS A 33 -1.31 11.24 -5.72
C LYS A 33 -1.12 11.99 -4.41
N HIS A 34 -0.41 11.38 -3.46
CA HIS A 34 -0.11 11.96 -2.15
C HIS A 34 1.13 12.89 -2.16
N ARG A 35 1.74 13.12 -3.34
CA ARG A 35 3.00 13.89 -3.53
C ARG A 35 4.12 13.47 -2.56
N MET A 36 4.20 12.18 -2.26
CA MET A 36 5.11 11.63 -1.26
C MET A 36 6.40 11.12 -1.91
N SER A 37 7.54 11.47 -1.31
CA SER A 37 8.85 10.94 -1.72
C SER A 37 9.17 9.66 -0.95
N TYR A 38 10.12 8.85 -1.46
CA TYR A 38 10.62 7.68 -0.71
C TYR A 38 11.18 8.03 0.67
N LYS A 39 11.74 9.24 0.85
CA LYS A 39 12.22 9.70 2.15
C LYS A 39 11.06 9.95 3.12
N ALA A 40 9.95 10.50 2.62
CA ALA A 40 8.75 10.69 3.41
C ALA A 40 8.06 9.35 3.72
N LEU A 41 7.98 8.44 2.75
CA LEU A 41 7.44 7.09 2.95
C LEU A 41 8.24 6.27 3.96
N SER A 42 9.57 6.34 3.88
CA SER A 42 10.47 5.75 4.89
C SER A 42 10.11 6.21 6.30
N LYS A 43 9.94 7.53 6.50
CA LYS A 43 9.55 8.08 7.80
C LYS A 43 8.12 7.73 8.22
N ALA A 44 7.19 7.58 7.27
CA ALA A 44 5.83 7.17 7.57
C ALA A 44 5.77 5.70 8.00
N LEU A 45 6.51 4.82 7.32
CA LEU A 45 6.67 3.41 7.69
C LEU A 45 7.30 3.22 9.08
N GLU A 46 8.24 4.09 9.48
CA GLU A 46 8.81 4.06 10.83
C GLU A 46 7.74 4.22 11.93
N ARG A 47 6.67 4.98 11.66
CA ARG A 47 5.54 5.14 12.62
C ARG A 47 4.75 3.84 12.79
N LEU A 48 4.77 2.97 11.79
CA LEU A 48 4.18 1.62 11.81
C LEU A 48 5.16 0.56 12.36
N GLY A 49 6.34 0.97 12.84
CA GLY A 49 7.38 0.06 13.32
C GLY A 49 8.20 -0.62 12.21
N ILE A 50 8.09 -0.13 10.97
CA ILE A 50 8.79 -0.68 9.81
C ILE A 50 9.95 0.24 9.43
N TYR A 51 11.18 -0.24 9.62
CA TYR A 51 12.39 0.53 9.37
C TYR A 51 12.98 0.20 7.99
N GLU A 52 12.56 0.97 6.98
CA GLU A 52 13.07 0.85 5.60
C GLU A 52 13.61 2.20 5.14
N SER A 53 14.88 2.26 4.74
CA SER A 53 15.44 3.49 4.17
C SER A 53 14.91 3.74 2.76
N ALA A 54 14.92 5.01 2.32
CA ALA A 54 14.54 5.38 0.96
C ALA A 54 15.27 4.57 -0.13
N ALA A 55 16.54 4.21 0.09
CA ALA A 55 17.31 3.38 -0.83
C ALA A 55 16.82 1.92 -0.86
N GLN A 56 16.40 1.37 0.29
CA GLN A 56 15.80 0.03 0.35
C GLN A 56 14.44 0.00 -0.35
N LEU A 57 13.60 1.01 -0.12
CA LEU A 57 12.31 1.17 -0.80
C LEU A 57 12.51 1.21 -2.32
N ASN A 58 13.40 2.09 -2.81
CA ASN A 58 13.71 2.18 -4.23
C ASN A 58 14.21 0.83 -4.82
N ARG A 59 15.06 0.09 -4.10
CA ARG A 59 15.51 -1.23 -4.55
C ARG A 59 14.39 -2.27 -4.60
N LYS A 60 13.46 -2.27 -3.62
CA LYS A 60 12.32 -3.18 -3.59
C LYS A 60 11.34 -2.90 -4.73
N VAL A 61 11.00 -1.64 -4.92
CA VAL A 61 10.08 -1.21 -5.98
C VAL A 61 10.68 -1.49 -7.36
N ASN A 62 11.94 -1.14 -7.62
CA ASN A 62 12.58 -1.42 -8.91
C ASN A 62 12.73 -2.91 -9.21
N ARG A 63 12.88 -3.76 -8.18
CA ARG A 63 12.91 -5.22 -8.37
C ARG A 63 11.53 -5.81 -8.59
N LYS A 64 10.44 -5.06 -8.39
CA LYS A 64 9.04 -5.49 -8.50
C LYS A 64 8.68 -6.73 -7.64
N LYS A 65 9.56 -7.11 -6.72
CA LYS A 65 9.43 -8.26 -5.83
C LYS A 65 9.40 -7.79 -4.39
N PHE A 66 8.21 -7.49 -3.91
CA PHE A 66 7.92 -7.21 -2.51
C PHE A 66 6.69 -8.01 -2.06
N SER A 67 6.55 -8.21 -0.76
CA SER A 67 5.40 -8.94 -0.22
C SER A 67 4.14 -8.07 -0.27
N ALA A 68 2.97 -8.71 -0.36
CA ALA A 68 1.69 -8.02 -0.26
C ALA A 68 1.56 -7.25 1.07
N ALA A 69 2.09 -7.80 2.18
CA ALA A 69 2.12 -7.10 3.46
C ALA A 69 2.91 -5.78 3.42
N PHE A 70 4.01 -5.72 2.66
CA PHE A 70 4.77 -4.48 2.48
C PHE A 70 4.00 -3.45 1.65
N LEU A 71 3.29 -3.88 0.61
CA LEU A 71 2.41 -3.01 -0.17
C LEU A 71 1.34 -2.38 0.71
N LEU A 72 0.62 -3.21 1.48
CA LEU A 72 -0.42 -2.75 2.41
C LEU A 72 0.13 -1.77 3.44
N ALA A 73 1.30 -2.06 4.03
CA ALA A 73 1.94 -1.13 4.94
C ALA A 73 2.31 0.21 4.29
N CYS A 74 2.71 0.21 3.01
CA CYS A 74 2.97 1.45 2.28
C CYS A 74 1.69 2.24 2.01
N LEU A 75 0.60 1.56 1.66
CA LEU A 75 -0.72 2.18 1.44
C LEU A 75 -1.26 2.78 2.74
N GLU A 76 -1.18 2.05 3.85
CA GLU A 76 -1.53 2.54 5.19
C GLU A 76 -0.67 3.76 5.57
N ALA A 77 0.63 3.73 5.24
CA ALA A 77 1.52 4.86 5.49
C ALA A 77 1.24 6.07 4.57
N LEU A 78 0.54 5.85 3.45
CA LEU A 78 0.17 6.87 2.45
C LEU A 78 -1.19 7.51 2.76
N GLU A 79 -2.13 6.76 3.32
CA GLU A 79 -3.40 7.28 3.83
C GLU A 79 -3.14 7.92 5.21
N PRO A 80 -2.97 9.25 5.33
CA PRO A 80 -3.07 9.85 6.64
C PRO A 80 -4.48 9.56 7.11
N GLU A 81 -4.62 8.84 8.24
CA GLU A 81 -5.90 8.68 8.89
C GLU A 81 -6.64 10.01 8.80
N GLU A 82 -7.79 10.01 8.10
CA GLU A 82 -8.78 11.01 8.37
C GLU A 82 -8.91 11.00 9.89
N GLU A 83 -8.66 12.14 10.53
CA GLU A 83 -8.98 12.26 11.95
C GLU A 83 -10.35 11.61 12.14
N PRO A 84 -10.54 10.77 13.18
CA PRO A 84 -11.87 10.50 13.64
C PRO A 84 -12.39 11.86 14.08
N ASN A 85 -13.02 12.58 13.15
CA ASN A 85 -13.83 13.74 13.43
C ASN A 85 -14.96 13.16 14.25
N ALA A 86 -14.68 13.07 15.55
CA ALA A 86 -15.66 13.04 16.59
C ALA A 86 -16.49 14.28 16.34
N ARG A 87 -17.50 14.16 15.48
CA ARG A 87 -18.69 14.97 15.61
C ARG A 87 -19.11 14.72 17.06
N PRO A 88 -19.04 15.70 17.97
CA PRO A 88 -19.88 15.58 19.13
C PRO A 88 -21.29 15.56 18.54
N LEU A 89 -21.93 14.39 18.55
CA LEU A 89 -23.37 14.31 18.43
C LEU A 89 -23.89 15.13 19.61
N GLY A 90 -24.11 16.42 19.36
CA GLY A 90 -24.81 17.31 20.26
C GLY A 90 -26.16 16.67 20.51
N LEU A 91 -26.27 15.98 21.64
CA LEU A 91 -27.55 15.59 22.21
C LEU A 91 -28.41 16.86 22.27
N PRO A 92 -29.69 16.79 21.87
CA PRO A 92 -30.57 17.94 21.93
C PRO A 92 -30.70 18.36 23.40
N THR A 93 -30.20 19.55 23.75
CA THR A 93 -30.58 20.19 25.00
C THR A 93 -32.01 20.70 24.82
N ASP A 94 -32.94 19.85 25.20
CA ASP A 94 -34.33 20.18 25.42
C ASP A 94 -34.48 21.49 26.23
N LYS A 95 -35.41 22.33 25.75
CA LYS A 95 -36.19 23.35 26.48
C LYS A 95 -35.49 24.63 26.92
N GLN A 96 -35.44 25.59 26.00
CA GLN A 96 -35.77 26.97 26.37
C GLN A 96 -37.29 27.11 26.49
N GLY A 97 -37.77 27.09 27.73
CA GLY A 97 -39.01 27.77 28.08
C GLY A 97 -38.69 29.23 28.32
N SER A 98 -39.39 30.12 27.60
CA SER A 98 -39.71 31.48 28.03
C SER A 98 -40.72 32.09 27.05
N ASN A 99 -42.00 31.98 27.37
CA ASN A 99 -42.95 33.10 27.30
C ASN A 99 -44.04 32.85 28.35
#